data_AF-A0AAE1F9F7-F1
#
_entry.id   AF-A0AAE1F9F7-F1
#
_cell.length_a   1.000
_cell.length_b   1.000
_cell.length_c   1.000
_cell.angle_alpha   90.00
_cell.angle_beta   90.00
_cell.angle_gamma   90.00
#
_symmetry.space_group_name_H-M   'P 1'
#
loop_
_entity.id
_entity.type
_entity.pdbx_description
1 polymer ?
#
loop_
_entity_poly.entity_id
_entity_poly.type
_entity_poly.pdbx_seq_one_letter_code
_entity_poly.pdbx_strand_id
1 'polypeptide(L)'
;MTGCDTASAFAGKRNVSALKLMKGNPEHREALQRVAEGWKLSQEHFQKLEAFTCHMYSIQGATRVDELRYQMFCAKKGEAESWQLPPCKSSLHQHCQRANYQAGVWKQS
;
A
#
# COMPACT_ATOMS: atom_id res chain seq x y z
N MET A 1 -3.59 3.82 -5.93
CA MET A 1 -2.86 2.99 -4.95
C MET A 1 -1.43 2.68 -5.37
N THR A 2 -1.11 2.36 -6.62
CA THR A 2 0.28 2.10 -7.05
C THR A 2 1.01 3.30 -7.67
N GLY A 3 0.39 4.48 -7.60
CA GLY A 3 0.90 5.75 -8.13
C GLY A 3 0.02 6.35 -9.23
N CYS A 4 -0.08 7.67 -9.26
CA CYS A 4 -0.65 8.51 -10.33
C CYS A 4 -0.05 9.92 -10.21
N ASP A 5 -0.49 10.88 -11.03
CA ASP A 5 0.02 12.26 -11.01
C ASP A 5 -0.10 12.94 -9.63
N THR A 6 -1.05 12.50 -8.82
CA THR A 6 -1.39 13.09 -7.51
C THR A 6 -1.04 12.18 -6.32
N ALA A 7 -0.54 10.96 -6.55
CA ALA A 7 -0.12 10.03 -5.50
C ALA A 7 1.17 9.31 -5.89
N SER A 8 2.14 9.27 -4.98
CA SER A 8 3.46 8.64 -5.20
C SER A 8 3.37 7.17 -5.62
N ALA A 9 4.33 6.69 -6.41
CA ALA A 9 4.44 5.27 -6.72
C ALA A 9 5.23 4.50 -5.65
N PHE A 10 4.98 3.20 -5.52
CA PHE A 10 5.80 2.31 -4.68
C PHE A 10 7.09 1.93 -5.41
N ALA A 11 8.24 2.26 -4.80
CA ALA A 11 9.54 2.01 -5.39
C ALA A 11 9.79 0.52 -5.66
N GLY A 12 10.26 0.20 -6.87
CA GLY A 12 10.54 -1.17 -7.28
C GLY A 12 9.32 -2.08 -7.43
N LYS A 13 8.10 -1.55 -7.33
CA LYS A 13 6.86 -2.31 -7.49
C LYS A 13 6.17 -1.97 -8.81
N ARG A 14 5.68 -3.02 -9.49
CA ARG A 14 5.02 -2.90 -10.79
C ARG A 14 3.51 -3.00 -10.63
N ASN A 15 2.77 -2.21 -11.43
CA ASN A 15 1.30 -2.26 -11.48
C ASN A 15 0.77 -3.67 -11.76
N VAL A 16 1.45 -4.44 -12.61
CA VAL A 16 1.08 -5.83 -12.93
C VAL A 16 1.15 -6.73 -11.69
N SER A 17 2.16 -6.55 -10.83
CA SER A 17 2.30 -7.34 -9.59
C SER A 17 1.19 -7.02 -8.60
N ALA A 18 0.88 -5.74 -8.42
CA ALA A 18 -0.23 -5.29 -7.59
C ALA A 18 -1.59 -5.81 -8.10
N LEU A 19 -1.79 -5.79 -9.43
CA LEU A 19 -3.00 -6.30 -10.07
C LEU A 19 -3.15 -7.81 -9.86
N LYS A 20 -2.08 -8.58 -10.00
CA LYS A 20 -2.08 -10.02 -9.71
C LYS A 20 -2.42 -10.30 -8.25
N LEU A 21 -1.82 -9.57 -7.32
CA LEU A 21 -2.09 -9.71 -5.88
C LEU A 21 -3.55 -9.41 -5.54
N MET A 22 -4.11 -8.33 -6.09
CA MET A 22 -5.54 -7.99 -5.94
C MET A 22 -6.46 -9.07 -6.54
N LYS A 23 -6.10 -9.63 -7.71
CA LYS A 23 -6.92 -10.67 -8.33
C LYS A 23 -6.88 -12.00 -7.58
N GLY A 24 -5.76 -12.32 -6.94
CA GLY A 24 -5.53 -13.58 -6.24
C GLY A 24 -5.98 -13.62 -4.78
N ASN A 25 -6.32 -12.50 -4.16
CA ASN A 25 -6.76 -12.46 -2.76
C ASN A 25 -8.06 -11.63 -2.63
N PRO A 26 -9.18 -12.25 -2.19
CA PRO A 26 -10.46 -11.57 -1.98
C PRO A 26 -10.40 -10.40 -0.99
N GLU A 27 -9.61 -10.50 0.08
CA GLU A 27 -9.46 -9.44 1.08
C GLU A 27 -8.79 -8.19 0.48
N HIS A 28 -7.77 -8.39 -0.35
CA HIS A 28 -7.11 -7.29 -1.07
C HIS A 28 -8.03 -6.65 -2.09
N ARG A 29 -8.87 -7.45 -2.75
CA ARG A 29 -9.91 -6.93 -3.65
C ARG A 29 -10.92 -6.09 -2.88
N GLU A 30 -11.46 -6.60 -1.77
CA GLU A 30 -12.41 -5.87 -0.94
C GLU A 30 -11.80 -4.56 -0.43
N ALA A 31 -10.56 -4.61 0.08
CA ALA A 31 -9.84 -3.43 0.55
C ALA A 31 -9.69 -2.36 -0.54
N LEU A 32 -9.40 -2.77 -1.78
CA LEU A 32 -9.26 -1.83 -2.89
C LEU A 32 -10.62 -1.34 -3.43
N GLN A 33 -11.66 -2.16 -3.38
CA GLN A 33 -13.02 -1.78 -3.78
C GLN A 33 -13.62 -0.72 -2.86
N ARG A 34 -13.31 -0.79 -1.56
CA ARG A 34 -13.79 0.17 -0.56
C ARG A 34 -13.12 1.55 -0.66
N VAL A 35 -12.06 1.68 -1.47
CA VAL A 35 -11.44 2.98 -1.75
C VAL A 35 -12.49 3.86 -2.46
N ALA A 36 -12.58 5.13 -2.05
CA ALA A 36 -13.59 6.08 -2.51
C ALA A 36 -15.04 5.75 -2.13
N GLU A 37 -15.27 4.96 -1.08
CA GLU A 37 -16.58 4.86 -0.42
C GLU A 37 -16.91 6.11 0.42
N GLY A 38 -15.88 6.77 0.94
CA GLY A 38 -16.01 8.03 1.65
C GLY A 38 -14.72 8.85 1.58
N TRP A 39 -14.79 10.12 2.00
CA TRP A 39 -13.63 11.02 1.96
C TRP A 39 -12.55 10.71 2.99
N LYS A 40 -12.96 10.14 4.13
CA LYS A 40 -12.06 9.75 5.22
C LYS A 40 -11.80 8.24 5.17
N LEU A 41 -10.53 7.87 5.27
CA LEU A 41 -10.11 6.48 5.37
C LEU A 41 -10.27 6.01 6.82
N SER A 42 -11.07 4.97 7.06
CA SER A 42 -11.21 4.39 8.39
C SER A 42 -9.94 3.63 8.81
N GLN A 43 -9.73 3.47 10.11
CA GLN A 43 -8.56 2.75 10.64
C GLN A 43 -8.55 1.27 10.19
N GLU A 44 -9.70 0.61 10.19
CA GLU A 44 -9.86 -0.76 9.71
C GLU A 44 -9.50 -0.88 8.22
N HIS A 45 -10.00 0.05 7.40
CA HIS A 45 -9.70 0.06 5.97
C HIS A 45 -8.22 0.34 5.70
N PHE A 46 -7.63 1.26 6.46
CA PHE A 46 -6.19 1.49 6.41
C PHE A 46 -5.38 0.23 6.74
N GLN A 47 -5.77 -0.55 7.76
CA GLN A 47 -5.09 -1.81 8.10
C GLN A 47 -5.14 -2.82 6.95
N LYS A 48 -6.27 -2.94 6.25
CA LYS A 48 -6.37 -3.80 5.06
C LYS A 48 -5.44 -3.32 3.92
N LEU A 49 -5.35 -2.00 3.69
CA LEU A 49 -4.42 -1.41 2.72
C LEU A 49 -2.94 -1.55 3.15
N GLU A 50 -2.67 -1.55 4.45
CA GLU A 50 -1.35 -1.81 5.04
C GLU A 50 -0.93 -3.26 4.76
N ALA A 51 -1.81 -4.23 4.99
CA ALA A 51 -1.57 -5.62 4.66
C ALA A 51 -1.37 -5.84 3.15
N PHE A 52 -2.15 -5.16 2.31
CA PHE A 52 -1.93 -5.18 0.85
C PHE A 52 -0.54 -4.65 0.48
N THR A 53 -0.11 -3.54 1.10
CA THR A 53 1.23 -2.97 0.91
C THR A 53 2.30 -3.96 1.34
N CYS A 54 2.16 -4.58 2.50
CA CYS A 54 3.12 -5.58 2.96
C CYS A 54 3.25 -6.75 1.98
N HIS A 55 2.14 -7.28 1.48
CA HIS A 55 2.13 -8.36 0.49
C HIS A 55 2.71 -7.94 -0.87
N MET A 56 2.66 -6.65 -1.24
CA MET A 56 3.40 -6.15 -2.40
C MET A 56 4.91 -6.17 -2.18
N TYR A 57 5.37 -5.97 -0.94
CA TYR A 57 6.78 -5.91 -0.60
C TYR A 57 7.40 -7.27 -0.29
N SER A 58 6.65 -8.19 0.32
CA SER A 58 7.13 -9.51 0.73
C SER A 58 6.02 -10.57 0.68
N ILE A 59 6.40 -11.83 0.52
CA ILE A 59 5.50 -12.99 0.55
C ILE A 59 5.30 -13.51 2.00
N GLN A 60 6.10 -13.01 2.97
CA GLN A 60 6.21 -13.58 4.32
C GLN A 60 5.04 -13.26 5.28
N GLY A 61 3.84 -12.93 4.78
CA GLY A 61 2.64 -12.77 5.62
C GLY A 61 2.68 -11.61 6.61
N ALA A 62 3.66 -10.70 6.51
CA ALA A 62 3.66 -9.48 7.30
C ALA A 62 2.44 -8.62 6.96
N THR A 63 1.82 -8.01 7.97
CA THR A 63 0.64 -7.13 7.80
C THR A 63 0.88 -5.70 8.24
N ARG A 64 2.04 -5.42 8.84
CA ARG A 64 2.44 -4.11 9.39
C ARG A 64 3.69 -3.62 8.69
N VAL A 65 3.62 -2.43 8.09
CA VAL A 65 4.71 -1.98 7.19
C VAL A 65 5.99 -1.62 7.93
N ASP A 66 5.89 -1.13 9.18
CA ASP A 66 7.08 -0.80 9.98
C ASP A 66 7.85 -2.06 10.39
N GLU A 67 7.15 -3.14 10.73
CA GLU A 67 7.76 -4.44 11.03
C GLU A 67 8.42 -5.03 9.79
N LEU A 68 7.72 -5.00 8.65
CA LEU A 68 8.29 -5.44 7.38
C LEU A 68 9.51 -4.61 6.98
N ARG A 69 9.44 -3.28 7.17
CA ARG A 69 10.55 -2.37 6.89
C ARG A 69 11.79 -2.75 7.70
N TYR A 70 11.62 -3.01 8.99
CA TYR A 70 12.70 -3.45 9.86
C TYR A 70 13.26 -4.81 9.45
N GLN A 71 12.40 -5.80 9.20
CA GLN A 71 12.81 -7.14 8.74
C GLN A 71 13.61 -7.07 7.43
N MET A 72 13.16 -6.28 6.47
CA MET A 72 13.86 -6.10 5.19
C MET A 72 15.21 -5.39 5.36
N PHE A 73 15.30 -4.42 6.28
CA PHE A 73 16.56 -3.75 6.61
C PHE A 73 17.56 -4.72 7.22
N CYS A 74 17.14 -5.54 8.19
CA CYS A 74 17.96 -6.58 8.80
C CYS A 74 18.39 -7.65 7.78
N ALA A 75 17.47 -8.14 6.95
CA ALA A 75 17.76 -9.16 5.93
C ALA A 75 18.80 -8.69 4.90
N LYS A 76 18.86 -7.38 4.63
CA LYS A 76 19.85 -6.74 3.76
C LYS A 76 21.10 -6.25 4.51
N LYS A 77 21.31 -6.68 5.75
CA LYS A 77 22.46 -6.30 6.60
C LYS A 77 22.65 -4.79 6.76
N GLY A 78 21.56 -4.02 6.69
CA GLY A 78 21.61 -2.56 6.76
C GLY A 78 22.08 -1.85 5.49
N GLU A 79 22.37 -2.57 4.41
CA GLU A 79 22.78 -2.00 3.12
C GLU A 79 21.58 -1.55 2.25
N ALA A 80 20.37 -1.60 2.82
CA ALA A 80 19.15 -1.18 2.14
C ALA A 80 18.98 0.33 2.22
N GLU A 81 18.98 0.99 1.08
CA GLU A 81 18.59 2.39 1.01
C GLU A 81 17.11 2.58 1.39
N SER A 82 16.79 3.72 2.00
CA SER A 82 15.44 4.00 2.52
C SER A 82 14.33 3.85 1.46
N TRP A 83 14.64 4.20 0.21
CA TRP A 83 13.71 4.11 -0.94
C TRP A 83 13.51 2.67 -1.43
N GLN A 84 14.40 1.73 -1.11
CA GLN A 84 14.27 0.32 -1.46
C GLN A 84 13.37 -0.47 -0.49
N LEU A 85 13.04 0.15 0.63
CA LEU A 85 12.22 -0.41 1.70
C LEU A 85 10.76 0.04 1.54
N PRO A 86 9.78 -0.70 2.11
CA PRO A 86 8.40 -0.24 2.16
C PRO A 86 8.29 1.10 2.90
N PRO A 87 7.30 1.95 2.59
CA PRO A 87 7.08 3.19 3.33
C PRO A 87 6.82 2.88 4.81
N CYS A 88 7.16 3.82 5.69
CA CYS A 88 6.72 3.74 7.09
C CYS A 88 5.20 3.96 7.19
N LYS A 89 4.61 3.54 8.31
CA LYS A 89 3.16 3.60 8.52
C LYS A 89 2.56 4.99 8.32
N SER A 90 3.21 6.05 8.82
CA SER A 90 2.74 7.43 8.65
C SER A 90 2.75 7.88 7.19
N SER A 91 3.82 7.55 6.45
CA SER A 91 3.93 7.86 5.02
C SER A 91 2.91 7.09 4.20
N LEU A 92 2.69 5.81 4.53
CA LEU A 92 1.67 5.00 3.88
C LEU A 92 0.27 5.56 4.16
N HIS A 93 -0.02 5.97 5.40
CA HIS A 93 -1.32 6.54 5.76
C HIS A 93 -1.66 7.76 4.92
N GLN A 94 -0.74 8.71 4.80
CA GLN A 94 -0.93 9.89 3.95
C GLN A 94 -1.06 9.52 2.47
N HIS A 95 -0.28 8.54 1.99
CA HIS A 95 -0.42 8.04 0.62
C HIS A 95 -1.82 7.47 0.38
N CYS A 96 -2.33 6.63 1.28
CA CYS A 96 -3.67 6.04 1.20
C CYS A 96 -4.76 7.12 1.23
N GLN A 97 -4.62 8.14 2.08
CA GLN A 97 -5.55 9.28 2.12
C GLN A 97 -5.59 10.03 0.79
N ARG A 98 -4.43 10.34 0.21
CA ARG A 98 -4.36 11.00 -1.12
C ARG A 98 -4.98 10.12 -2.20
N ALA A 99 -4.62 8.84 -2.26
CA ALA A 99 -5.18 7.90 -3.22
C ALA A 99 -6.71 7.76 -3.08
N ASN A 100 -7.22 7.74 -1.85
CA ASN A 100 -8.65 7.68 -1.56
C ASN A 100 -9.39 8.93 -2.04
N TYR A 101 -8.85 10.12 -1.74
CA TYR A 101 -9.43 11.38 -2.18
C TYR A 101 -9.49 11.47 -3.72
N GLN A 102 -8.39 11.12 -4.39
CA GLN A 102 -8.29 11.17 -5.86
C GLN A 102 -9.26 10.19 -6.53
N ALA A 103 -9.38 8.97 -6.01
CA ALA A 103 -10.39 8.02 -6.48
C ALA A 103 -11.82 8.53 -6.22
N GLY A 104 -12.06 9.26 -5.13
CA GLY A 104 -13.33 9.92 -4.82
C GLY A 104 -13.72 10.97 -5.86
N VAL A 105 -12.77 11.81 -6.27
CA VAL A 105 -12.96 12.80 -7.34
C VAL A 105 -13.33 12.10 -8.65
N TRP A 106 -12.59 11.05 -9.04
CA TRP A 106 -12.86 10.32 -10.28
C TRP A 106 -14.21 9.60 -10.28
N LYS A 107 -14.68 9.11 -9.13
CA LYS A 107 -15.98 8.43 -9.01
C LYS A 107 -17.16 9.40 -9.16
N GLN A 108 -16.94 10.70 -8.93
CA GLN A 108 -17.96 11.75 -9.00
C GLN A 108 -17.90 12.54 -10.33
N SER A 109 -16.97 12.19 -11.22
CA SER A 109 -16.81 12.77 -12.55
C SER A 109 -17.50 11.88 -13.58
#